data_AF-A0A1U7NVE7-F1
#
_entry.id   AF-A0A1U7NVE7-F1
#
_cell.length_a   1.000
_cell.length_b   1.000
_cell.length_c   1.000
_cell.angle_alpha   90.00
_cell.angle_beta   90.00
_cell.angle_gamma   90.00
#
_symmetry.space_group_name_H-M   'P 1'
#
loop_
_entity.id
_entity.type
_entity.pdbx_description
1 polymer ?
#
loop_
_entity_poly.entity_id
_entity_poly.type
_entity_poly.pdbx_seq_one_letter_code
_entity_poly.pdbx_strand_id
1 'polypeptide(L)'
;MQSYPATTTRLPDLTPAELAGLLTRAYAADYGEPGDAPSAAECTALADYLGCHEEMRAAAFAVWCQELNGVTEDEAEYWLDVEFIEPCHEERAV
;
A
#
# COMPACT_ATOMS: atom_id res chain seq x y z
N MET A 1 13.66 32.29 -6.57
CA MET A 1 13.26 30.97 -7.12
C MET A 1 13.10 30.03 -5.93
N GLN A 2 11.85 29.82 -5.49
CA GLN A 2 11.54 28.87 -4.44
C GLN A 2 11.85 27.47 -4.98
N SER A 3 12.96 26.87 -4.56
CA SER A 3 13.20 25.44 -4.75
C SER A 3 12.32 24.73 -3.74
N TYR A 4 11.17 24.26 -4.17
CA TYR A 4 10.45 23.23 -3.42
C TYR A 4 11.35 21.97 -3.48
N PRO A 5 11.75 21.37 -2.35
CA PRO A 5 12.29 20.03 -2.43
C PRO A 5 11.19 19.18 -3.06
N ALA A 6 11.54 18.35 -4.04
CA ALA A 6 10.64 17.29 -4.50
C ALA A 6 10.12 16.61 -3.23
N THR A 7 8.82 16.73 -2.95
CA THR A 7 8.19 16.09 -1.80
C THR A 7 8.24 14.59 -2.06
N THR A 8 9.40 13.97 -1.83
CA THR A 8 9.52 12.56 -1.56
C THR A 8 8.88 12.39 -0.20
N THR A 9 7.55 12.34 -0.17
CA THR A 9 6.81 12.09 1.06
C THR A 9 7.35 10.78 1.60
N ARG A 10 8.03 10.85 2.75
CA ARG A 10 8.52 9.67 3.44
C ARG A 10 7.29 8.90 3.88
N LEU A 11 7.17 7.64 3.51
CA LEU A 11 6.12 6.72 3.98
C LEU A 11 5.76 6.86 5.47
N PRO A 12 6.70 7.02 6.43
CA PRO A 12 6.34 7.22 7.83
C PRO A 12 5.62 8.54 8.17
N ASP A 13 5.57 9.49 7.25
CA ASP A 13 4.84 10.76 7.38
C ASP A 13 3.41 10.65 6.82
N LEU A 14 3.10 9.57 6.09
CA LEU A 14 1.79 9.35 5.50
C LEU A 14 0.77 8.94 6.56
N THR A 15 -0.43 9.48 6.43
CA THR A 15 -1.55 9.09 7.28
C THR A 15 -2.12 7.74 6.86
N PRO A 16 -2.84 7.02 7.74
CA PRO A 16 -3.52 5.77 7.39
C PRO A 16 -4.44 5.90 6.16
N ALA A 17 -5.08 7.05 5.99
CA ALA A 17 -5.92 7.33 4.83
C ALA A 17 -5.13 7.48 3.52
N GLU A 18 -3.92 8.04 3.57
CA GLU A 18 -3.05 8.12 2.40
C GLU A 18 -2.47 6.76 2.04
N LEU A 19 -2.08 5.96 3.03
CA LEU A 19 -1.66 4.57 2.83
C LEU A 19 -2.78 3.74 2.20
N ALA A 20 -4.01 3.87 2.71
CA ALA A 20 -5.20 3.27 2.12
C ALA A 20 -5.41 3.70 0.66
N GLY A 21 -5.24 4.99 0.37
CA GLY A 21 -5.33 5.50 -1.00
C GLY A 21 -4.29 4.90 -1.95
N LEU A 22 -3.07 4.63 -1.47
CA LEU A 22 -2.04 3.93 -2.25
C LEU A 22 -2.42 2.45 -2.47
N LEU A 23 -2.93 1.78 -1.45
CA LEU A 23 -3.42 0.39 -1.53
C LEU A 23 -4.57 0.27 -2.55
N THR A 24 -5.56 1.18 -2.52
CA THR A 24 -6.65 1.21 -3.50
C THR A 24 -6.13 1.32 -4.93
N ARG A 25 -5.14 2.19 -5.19
CA ARG A 25 -4.58 2.37 -6.53
C ARG A 25 -3.75 1.17 -6.97
N ALA A 26 -2.96 0.59 -6.07
CA ALA A 26 -2.17 -0.61 -6.33
C ALA A 26 -3.09 -1.81 -6.64
N TYR A 27 -4.14 -1.98 -5.84
CA TYR A 27 -5.17 -2.99 -6.05
C TYR A 27 -5.85 -2.78 -7.41
N ALA A 28 -6.39 -1.60 -7.69
CA ALA A 28 -7.05 -1.31 -8.97
C ALA A 28 -6.13 -1.58 -10.19
N ALA A 29 -4.84 -1.26 -10.07
CA ALA A 29 -3.86 -1.52 -11.12
C ALA A 29 -3.64 -3.02 -11.39
N ASP A 30 -3.64 -3.84 -10.34
CA ASP A 30 -3.50 -5.30 -10.44
C ASP A 30 -4.70 -5.94 -11.15
N TYR A 31 -5.90 -5.43 -10.87
CA TYR A 31 -7.15 -5.81 -11.55
C TYR A 31 -7.36 -5.16 -12.93
N GLY A 32 -6.34 -4.46 -13.45
CA GLY A 32 -6.31 -3.93 -14.81
C GLY A 32 -7.11 -2.65 -15.03
N GLU A 33 -7.47 -1.93 -13.97
CA GLU A 33 -8.03 -0.59 -14.10
C GLU A 33 -6.90 0.40 -14.45
N PRO A 34 -7.00 1.12 -15.59
CA PRO A 34 -5.99 2.10 -15.99
C PRO A 34 -6.12 3.36 -15.11
N GLY A 35 -5.62 3.27 -13.88
CA GLY A 35 -5.59 4.34 -12.90
C GLY A 35 -4.21 4.94 -12.67
N ASP A 36 -4.14 5.84 -11.69
CA ASP A 36 -2.91 6.43 -11.14
C ASP A 36 -2.17 5.39 -10.27
N ALA A 37 -1.75 4.29 -10.88
CA ALA A 37 -1.07 3.21 -10.18
C ALA A 37 0.24 3.74 -9.55
N PRO A 38 0.50 3.47 -8.26
CA PRO A 38 1.79 3.77 -7.66
C PRO A 38 2.89 3.04 -8.41
N SER A 39 4.06 3.67 -8.47
CA SER A 39 5.24 3.08 -9.10
C SER A 39 5.65 1.80 -8.36
N ALA A 40 6.29 0.85 -9.05
CA ALA A 40 6.79 -0.37 -8.40
C ALA A 40 7.65 -0.08 -7.15
N ALA A 41 8.49 0.96 -7.19
CA ALA A 41 9.30 1.39 -6.04
C ALA A 41 8.46 1.91 -4.86
N GLU A 42 7.32 2.56 -5.13
CA GLU A 42 6.38 3.02 -4.11
C GLU A 42 5.61 1.84 -3.51
N CYS A 43 5.19 0.87 -4.32
CA CYS A 43 4.58 -0.37 -3.85
C CYS A 43 5.55 -1.16 -2.95
N THR A 44 6.80 -1.35 -3.37
CA THR A 44 7.80 -2.07 -2.55
C THR A 44 8.05 -1.35 -1.23
N ALA A 45 8.20 -0.03 -1.25
CA ALA A 45 8.44 0.73 -0.03
C ALA A 45 7.20 0.76 0.89
N LEU A 46 5.99 0.74 0.31
CA LEU A 46 4.74 0.58 1.05
C LEU A 46 4.64 -0.80 1.70
N ALA A 47 4.91 -1.87 0.96
CA ALA A 47 4.92 -3.23 1.48
C ALA A 47 5.94 -3.40 2.62
N ASP A 48 7.16 -2.88 2.46
CA ASP A 48 8.21 -2.89 3.50
C ASP A 48 7.77 -2.12 4.76
N TYR A 49 7.15 -0.95 4.57
CA TYR A 49 6.66 -0.14 5.68
C TYR A 49 5.52 -0.80 6.44
N LEU A 50 4.51 -1.35 5.75
CA LEU A 50 3.36 -2.02 6.35
C LEU A 50 3.75 -3.36 6.98
N GLY A 51 4.70 -4.10 6.39
CA GLY A 51 5.26 -5.31 6.96
C GLY A 51 6.05 -5.06 8.24
N CYS A 52 6.71 -3.90 8.37
CA CYS A 52 7.39 -3.51 9.60
C CYS A 52 6.47 -2.86 10.65
N HIS A 53 5.34 -2.27 10.25
CA HIS A 53 4.44 -1.50 11.13
C HIS A 53 3.02 -2.04 11.10
N GLU A 54 2.79 -3.13 11.83
CA GLU A 54 1.48 -3.81 11.93
C GLU A 54 0.35 -2.87 12.40
N GLU A 55 0.63 -1.92 13.30
CA GLU A 55 -0.37 -0.95 13.77
C GLU A 55 -0.82 0.00 12.64
N MET A 56 0.13 0.46 11.82
CA MET A 56 -0.19 1.30 10.66
C MET A 56 -0.84 0.50 9.54
N ARG A 57 -0.44 -0.77 9.38
CA ARG A 57 -1.10 -1.73 8.50
C ARG A 57 -2.57 -1.88 8.85
N ALA A 58 -2.89 -2.19 10.10
CA ALA A 58 -4.26 -2.33 10.57
C ALA A 58 -5.07 -1.02 10.41
N ALA A 59 -4.46 0.13 10.72
CA ALA A 59 -5.13 1.43 10.57
C ALA A 59 -5.41 1.78 9.11
N ALA A 60 -4.44 1.57 8.21
CA ALA A 60 -4.60 1.80 6.78
C ALA A 60 -5.62 0.83 6.19
N PHE A 61 -5.56 -0.44 6.57
CA PHE A 61 -6.49 -1.48 6.15
C PHE A 61 -7.93 -1.19 6.55
N ALA A 62 -8.16 -0.74 7.79
CA ALA A 62 -9.49 -0.37 8.27
C ALA A 62 -10.09 0.84 7.51
N VAL A 63 -9.25 1.77 7.06
CA VAL A 63 -9.69 2.88 6.19
C VAL A 63 -9.94 2.36 4.77
N TRP A 64 -9.05 1.52 4.26
CA TRP A 64 -9.16 0.95 2.92
C TRP A 64 -10.42 0.09 2.75
N CYS A 65 -10.77 -0.74 3.72
CA CYS A 65 -12.01 -1.52 3.72
C CYS A 65 -13.29 -0.68 3.63
N GLN A 66 -13.26 0.59 4.06
CA GLN A 66 -14.40 1.51 3.90
C GLN A 66 -14.53 2.04 2.46
N GLU A 67 -13.42 2.09 1.72
CA GLU A 67 -13.35 2.58 0.33
C GLU A 67 -13.50 1.44 -0.68
N LEU A 68 -13.25 0.19 -0.27
CA LEU A 68 -13.42 -1.00 -1.10
C LEU A 68 -14.89 -1.25 -1.39
N ASN A 69 -15.24 -1.15 -2.68
CA ASN A 69 -16.62 -1.30 -3.12
C ASN A 69 -16.84 -2.71 -3.69
N GLY A 70 -17.30 -3.64 -2.84
CA GLY A 70 -17.65 -5.01 -3.26
C GLY A 70 -16.60 -6.09 -3.01
N VAL A 71 -15.47 -5.74 -2.37
CA VAL A 71 -14.45 -6.68 -1.87
C VAL A 71 -14.70 -6.91 -0.38
N THR A 72 -14.60 -8.15 0.09
CA THR A 72 -14.74 -8.45 1.52
C THR A 72 -13.44 -8.16 2.27
N GLU A 73 -13.55 -7.86 3.57
CA GLU A 73 -12.38 -7.67 4.44
C GLU A 73 -11.38 -8.82 4.32
N ASP A 74 -11.83 -10.08 4.39
CA ASP A 74 -10.96 -11.26 4.20
C ASP A 74 -10.23 -11.30 2.84
N GLU A 75 -10.87 -10.82 1.76
CA GLU A 75 -10.28 -10.87 0.41
C GLU A 75 -9.23 -9.76 0.26
N ALA A 76 -9.51 -8.58 0.82
CA ALA A 76 -8.58 -7.49 0.88
C ALA A 76 -7.37 -7.80 1.78
N GLU A 77 -7.60 -8.46 2.93
CA GLU A 77 -6.54 -8.88 3.84
C GLU A 77 -5.63 -9.92 3.18
N TYR A 78 -6.24 -10.91 2.51
CA TYR A 78 -5.49 -11.93 1.77
C TYR A 78 -4.59 -11.32 0.70
N TRP A 79 -5.12 -10.42 -0.14
CA TRP A 79 -4.32 -9.75 -1.15
C TRP A 79 -3.20 -8.91 -0.52
N LEU A 80 -3.49 -8.19 0.57
CA LEU A 80 -2.50 -7.35 1.25
C LEU A 80 -1.35 -8.17 1.85
N ASP A 81 -1.66 -9.22 2.62
CA ASP A 81 -0.63 -10.02 3.29
C ASP A 81 0.09 -10.96 2.31
N VAL A 82 -0.65 -11.67 1.45
CA VAL A 82 -0.11 -12.78 0.64
C VAL A 82 0.40 -12.31 -0.71
N GLU A 83 -0.30 -11.40 -1.38
CA GLU A 83 0.05 -10.98 -2.74
C GLU A 83 0.86 -9.69 -2.77
N PHE A 84 0.74 -8.85 -1.74
CA PHE A 84 1.39 -7.54 -1.68
C PHE A 84 2.59 -7.49 -0.71
N ILE A 85 2.47 -8.05 0.50
CA ILE A 85 3.53 -8.00 1.54
C ILE A 85 4.45 -9.24 1.52
N GLU A 86 3.92 -10.46 1.46
CA GLU A 86 4.68 -11.72 1.44
C GLU A 86 5.76 -11.81 0.34
N PRO A 87 5.58 -11.31 -0.89
CA PRO A 87 6.65 -11.34 -1.88
C PRO A 87 7.90 -10.52 -1.48
N CYS A 88 7.84 -9.69 -0.44
CA CYS A 88 9.02 -9.04 0.15
C CYS A 88 9.76 -9.91 1.19
N HIS A 89 9.16 -10.98 1.71
CA HIS A 89 9.74 -11.79 2.81
C HIS A 89 10.44 -13.08 2.33
N GLU A 90 10.13 -13.57 1.12
CA GLU A 90 10.70 -14.83 0.62
C GLU A 90 12.06 -14.69 -0.09
N GLU A 91 12.45 -13.49 -0.55
CA GLU A 91 13.76 -13.27 -1.22
C GLU A 91 14.94 -13.04 -0.24
N ARG A 92 14.74 -13.24 1.08
CA ARG A 92 15.81 -13.28 2.09
C ARG A 92 16.24 -14.69 2.51
N ALA A 93 15.82 -15.71 1.76
CA ALA A 93 16.20 -17.11 1.97
C ALA A 93 16.79 -17.76 0.71
N VAL A 94 17.88 -17.22 0.16
CA VAL A 94 18.81 -17.97 -0.72
C VAL A 94 20.26 -17.54 -0.48
#